data_AF-A0A3N1X3N4-F1
#
_entry.id   AF-A0A3N1X3N4-F1
#
_cell.length_a   1.000
_cell.length_b   1.000
_cell.length_c   1.000
_cell.angle_alpha   90.00
_cell.angle_beta   90.00
_cell.angle_gamma   90.00
#
_symmetry.space_group_name_H-M   'P 1'
#
loop_
_entity.id
_entity.type
_entity.pdbx_description
1 polymer ?
#
loop_
_entity_poly.entity_id
_entity_poly.type
_entity_poly.pdbx_seq_one_letter_code
_entity_poly.pdbx_strand_id
1 'polypeptide(L)'
;MISTQIDFSSTLGEARDQGQRPTCLVLAGSDLNTAAHGVGALSAEFLCHHAAKLADNWQPGRGFMMDEVLGAIRSPGQPLEMYYPYQPDNHEGPLTEPQGEFDLYASAGACRTDVTVAVAMQHLKAKKPVGLVIQVCQALMSPLNGVVKFDSFVLPDVYHAVIGVGIGVHAGTGEVHVLVRNSWGTSWGVAGHAWLSLSLLEILLIEGFLI
;
A
#
# COMPACT_ATOMS: atom_id res chain seq x y z
N MET A 1 -6.25 -7.69 23.75
CA MET A 1 -7.16 -7.80 22.58
C MET A 1 -7.42 -6.40 22.05
N ILE A 2 -7.43 -6.22 20.73
CA ILE A 2 -7.75 -4.93 20.11
C ILE A 2 -9.27 -4.84 19.91
N SER A 3 -9.87 -3.78 20.42
CA SER A 3 -11.26 -3.41 20.18
C SER A 3 -11.32 -2.46 18.98
N THR A 4 -11.89 -2.92 17.88
CA THR A 4 -12.03 -2.15 16.64
C THR A 4 -12.96 -0.95 16.85
N GLN A 5 -12.50 0.26 16.49
CA GLN A 5 -13.28 1.49 16.55
C GLN A 5 -13.75 1.95 15.16
N ILE A 6 -12.85 1.85 14.18
CA ILE A 6 -13.09 2.19 12.78
C ILE A 6 -12.48 1.09 11.94
N ASP A 7 -13.25 0.55 11.01
CA ASP A 7 -12.77 -0.42 10.01
C ASP A 7 -13.53 -0.17 8.71
N PHE A 8 -12.77 0.16 7.68
CA PHE A 8 -13.26 0.27 6.31
C PHE A 8 -12.37 -0.53 5.35
N SER A 9 -11.66 -1.54 5.85
CA SER A 9 -10.80 -2.44 5.05
C SER A 9 -11.55 -3.09 3.88
N SER A 10 -12.82 -3.44 4.08
CA SER A 10 -13.70 -4.02 3.06
C SER A 10 -13.88 -3.16 1.81
N THR A 11 -13.63 -1.84 1.86
CA THR A 11 -13.77 -0.95 0.70
C THR A 11 -12.65 -1.14 -0.33
N LEU A 12 -11.56 -1.83 0.02
CA LEU A 12 -10.43 -2.10 -0.87
C LEU A 12 -10.45 -3.53 -1.46
N GLY A 13 -11.52 -4.30 -1.22
CA GLY A 13 -11.59 -5.70 -1.65
C GLY A 13 -10.59 -6.61 -0.92
N GLU A 14 -10.27 -7.77 -1.49
CA GLU A 14 -9.31 -8.71 -0.92
C GLU A 14 -7.87 -8.17 -1.01
N ALA A 15 -7.04 -8.48 -0.01
CA ALA A 15 -5.63 -8.09 0.00
C ALA A 15 -4.87 -8.76 -1.15
N ARG A 16 -4.24 -7.93 -1.99
CA ARG A 16 -3.48 -8.37 -3.17
C ARG A 16 -2.16 -9.03 -2.75
N ASP A 17 -1.59 -9.83 -3.65
CA ASP A 17 -0.29 -10.45 -3.46
C ASP A 17 0.69 -9.94 -4.52
N GLN A 18 1.78 -9.32 -4.08
CA GLN A 18 2.84 -8.84 -4.94
C GLN A 18 3.71 -9.95 -5.52
N GLY A 19 3.67 -11.14 -4.92
CA GLY A 19 4.52 -12.27 -5.27
C GLY A 19 6.00 -11.96 -5.05
N GLN A 20 6.84 -12.39 -5.99
CA GLN A 20 8.30 -12.18 -5.93
C GLN A 20 8.76 -10.85 -6.54
N ARG A 21 7.81 -9.94 -6.82
CA ARG A 21 8.11 -8.62 -7.38
C ARG A 21 8.09 -7.55 -6.27
N PRO A 22 9.04 -6.61 -6.26
CA PRO A 22 9.07 -5.51 -5.30
C PRO A 22 8.09 -4.38 -5.70
N THR A 23 6.79 -4.71 -5.80
CA THR A 23 5.73 -3.83 -6.32
C THR A 23 4.81 -3.31 -5.20
N CYS A 24 5.22 -3.37 -3.94
CA CYS A 24 4.41 -2.95 -2.79
C CYS A 24 3.87 -1.52 -2.95
N LEU A 25 4.71 -0.58 -3.39
CA LEU A 25 4.30 0.81 -3.60
C LEU A 25 3.28 0.95 -4.74
N VAL A 26 3.46 0.18 -5.82
CA VAL A 26 2.54 0.17 -6.96
C VAL A 26 1.18 -0.40 -6.55
N LEU A 27 1.15 -1.52 -5.81
CA LEU A 27 -0.10 -2.12 -5.34
C LEU A 27 -0.81 -1.23 -4.34
N ALA A 28 -0.08 -0.63 -3.39
CA ALA A 28 -0.65 0.32 -2.44
C ALA A 28 -1.24 1.56 -3.15
N GLY A 29 -0.52 2.13 -4.12
CA GLY A 29 -0.99 3.24 -4.95
C GLY A 29 -2.22 2.87 -5.79
N SER A 30 -2.22 1.70 -6.41
CA SER A 30 -3.34 1.21 -7.23
C SER A 30 -4.62 1.00 -6.41
N ASP A 31 -4.50 0.39 -5.23
CA ASP A 31 -5.64 0.15 -4.34
C ASP A 31 -6.21 1.47 -3.80
N LEU A 32 -5.36 2.46 -3.50
CA LEU A 32 -5.80 3.81 -3.13
C LEU A 32 -6.50 4.53 -4.28
N ASN A 33 -5.96 4.45 -5.49
CA ASN A 33 -6.57 5.05 -6.69
C ASN A 33 -7.92 4.38 -7.00
N THR A 34 -8.02 3.06 -6.84
CA THR A 34 -9.29 2.31 -6.94
C THR A 34 -10.32 2.87 -5.95
N ALA A 35 -9.92 3.08 -4.70
CA ALA A 35 -10.79 3.65 -3.66
C ALA A 35 -11.24 5.08 -3.96
N ALA A 36 -10.33 5.91 -4.49
CA ALA A 36 -10.62 7.30 -4.86
C ALA A 36 -11.70 7.42 -5.94
N HIS A 37 -11.75 6.45 -6.87
CA HIS A 37 -12.72 6.41 -7.96
C HIS A 37 -13.97 5.58 -7.66
N GLY A 38 -13.95 4.72 -6.64
CA GLY A 38 -15.08 3.86 -6.29
C GLY A 38 -15.41 2.82 -7.37
N VAL A 39 -14.38 2.32 -8.06
CA VAL A 39 -14.48 1.35 -9.16
C VAL A 39 -13.92 -0.01 -8.77
N GLY A 40 -14.00 -0.98 -9.69
CA GLY A 40 -13.28 -2.26 -9.54
C GLY A 40 -11.77 -2.07 -9.56
N ALA A 41 -11.02 -3.10 -9.16
CA ALA A 41 -9.55 -3.05 -9.06
C ALA A 41 -8.92 -2.43 -10.32
N LEU A 42 -8.01 -1.47 -10.13
CA LEU A 42 -7.21 -0.87 -11.18
C LEU A 42 -5.92 -1.66 -11.41
N SER A 43 -5.46 -1.66 -12.67
CA SER A 43 -4.31 -2.45 -13.12
C SER A 43 -3.00 -1.95 -12.49
N ALA A 44 -2.47 -2.75 -11.56
CA ALA A 44 -1.13 -2.53 -11.02
C ALA A 44 -0.03 -2.80 -12.06
N GLU A 45 -0.27 -3.71 -13.01
CA GLU A 45 0.71 -4.00 -14.08
C GLU A 45 0.90 -2.81 -15.02
N PHE A 46 -0.20 -2.17 -15.40
CA PHE A 46 -0.18 -0.97 -16.24
C PHE A 46 0.54 0.17 -15.50
N LEU A 47 0.27 0.30 -14.20
CA LEU A 47 0.94 1.28 -13.35
C LEU A 47 2.45 1.01 -13.26
N CYS A 48 2.88 -0.25 -13.14
CA CYS A 48 4.30 -0.61 -13.15
C CYS A 48 5.00 -0.11 -14.42
N HIS A 49 4.39 -0.32 -15.61
CA HIS A 49 4.99 0.14 -16.86
C HIS A 49 5.19 1.66 -16.87
N HIS A 50 4.14 2.42 -16.57
CA HIS A 50 4.21 3.87 -16.61
C HIS A 50 5.13 4.45 -15.54
N ALA A 51 5.20 3.85 -14.36
CA ALA A 51 6.17 4.23 -13.34
C ALA A 51 7.61 3.91 -13.78
N ALA A 52 7.86 2.73 -14.38
CA ALA A 52 9.18 2.37 -14.92
C ALA A 52 9.62 3.30 -16.06
N LYS A 53 8.69 3.78 -16.88
CA LYS A 53 8.95 4.74 -17.96
C LYS A 53 9.32 6.14 -17.47
N LEU A 54 8.83 6.51 -16.28
CA LEU A 54 9.20 7.78 -15.62
C LEU A 54 10.57 7.72 -14.93
N ALA A 55 11.06 6.52 -14.63
CA ALA A 55 12.38 6.32 -14.09
C ALA A 55 13.44 6.38 -15.19
N ASP A 56 14.55 7.08 -14.96
CA ASP A 56 15.62 7.26 -15.95
C ASP A 56 16.29 5.93 -16.39
N ASN A 57 16.18 4.85 -15.60
CA ASN A 57 16.82 3.56 -15.88
C ASN A 57 16.25 2.35 -15.12
N TRP A 58 14.94 2.26 -14.90
CA TRP A 58 14.36 1.13 -14.15
C TRP A 58 14.80 -0.24 -14.72
N GLN A 59 15.01 -1.22 -13.83
CA GLN A 59 15.48 -2.56 -14.19
C GLN A 59 14.60 -3.65 -13.56
N PRO A 60 14.39 -4.79 -14.24
CA PRO A 60 13.69 -5.94 -13.67
C PRO A 60 14.20 -6.32 -12.28
N GLY A 61 13.28 -6.57 -11.36
CA GLY A 61 13.61 -6.90 -9.97
C GLY A 61 13.93 -5.70 -9.06
N ARG A 62 13.90 -4.46 -9.56
CA ARG A 62 13.98 -3.25 -8.71
C ARG A 62 12.60 -2.79 -8.28
N GLY A 63 12.53 -2.24 -7.06
CA GLY A 63 11.35 -1.53 -6.58
C GLY A 63 11.12 -0.22 -7.35
N PHE A 64 10.02 0.45 -7.01
CA PHE A 64 9.63 1.73 -7.62
C PHE A 64 9.80 2.87 -6.61
N MET A 65 10.12 4.06 -7.10
CA MET A 65 10.18 5.26 -6.27
C MET A 65 8.81 5.95 -6.20
N MET A 66 8.55 6.63 -5.09
CA MET A 66 7.27 7.32 -4.83
C MET A 66 6.87 8.27 -5.96
N ASP A 67 7.81 9.11 -6.41
CA ASP A 67 7.50 10.15 -7.39
C ASP A 67 7.13 9.57 -8.77
N GLU A 68 7.71 8.42 -9.14
CA GLU A 68 7.42 7.68 -10.37
C GLU A 68 6.02 7.06 -10.31
N VAL A 69 5.70 6.37 -9.20
CA VAL A 69 4.39 5.74 -9.02
C VAL A 69 3.28 6.80 -8.99
N LEU A 70 3.45 7.85 -8.18
CA LEU A 70 2.46 8.92 -8.12
C LEU A 70 2.39 9.71 -9.43
N GLY A 71 3.51 9.87 -10.15
CA GLY A 71 3.54 10.45 -11.49
C GLY A 71 2.66 9.67 -12.45
N ALA A 72 2.80 8.34 -12.46
CA ALA A 72 1.99 7.46 -13.30
C ALA A 72 0.51 7.41 -12.88
N ILE A 73 0.19 7.53 -11.58
CA ILE A 73 -1.20 7.67 -11.10
C ILE A 73 -1.81 9.00 -11.55
N ARG A 74 -1.05 10.11 -11.52
CA ARG A 74 -1.51 11.42 -12.00
C ARG A 74 -1.70 11.44 -13.51
N SER A 75 -0.79 10.81 -14.25
CA SER A 75 -0.85 10.71 -15.70
C SER A 75 0.02 9.53 -16.20
N PRO A 76 -0.57 8.57 -16.93
CA PRO A 76 -1.90 8.64 -17.51
C PRO A 76 -3.02 8.07 -16.61
N GLY A 77 -2.69 7.56 -15.42
CA GLY A 77 -3.61 6.80 -14.57
C GLY A 77 -3.55 5.31 -14.87
N GLN A 78 -4.65 4.60 -14.62
CA GLN A 78 -4.71 3.14 -14.77
C GLN A 78 -6.04 2.68 -15.38
N PRO A 79 -6.06 1.62 -16.20
CA PRO A 79 -7.29 0.93 -16.56
C PRO A 79 -7.79 0.04 -15.43
N LEU A 80 -9.00 -0.52 -15.59
CA LEU A 80 -9.43 -1.66 -14.78
C LEU A 80 -8.48 -2.85 -14.98
N GLU A 81 -8.16 -3.54 -13.88
CA GLU A 81 -7.28 -4.71 -13.79
C GLU A 81 -7.69 -5.81 -14.77
N MET A 82 -8.99 -6.01 -15.00
CA MET A 82 -9.50 -7.03 -15.91
C MET A 82 -9.01 -6.90 -17.36
N TYR A 83 -8.60 -5.70 -17.78
CA TYR A 83 -8.07 -5.47 -19.13
C TYR A 83 -6.56 -5.64 -19.22
N TYR A 84 -5.85 -5.47 -18.10
CA TYR A 84 -4.39 -5.64 -18.04
C TYR A 84 -4.01 -6.25 -16.67
N PRO A 85 -4.16 -7.57 -16.51
CA PRO A 85 -4.03 -8.23 -15.20
C PRO A 85 -2.61 -8.21 -14.64
N TYR A 86 -2.47 -8.16 -13.32
CA TYR A 86 -1.20 -8.28 -12.62
C TYR A 86 -0.56 -9.66 -12.81
N GLN A 87 0.76 -9.65 -13.07
CA GLN A 87 1.55 -10.85 -13.29
C GLN A 87 2.61 -10.98 -12.19
N PRO A 88 2.34 -11.69 -11.09
CA PRO A 88 3.20 -11.68 -9.89
C PRO A 88 4.61 -12.23 -10.12
N ASP A 89 4.81 -13.02 -11.17
CA ASP A 89 6.09 -13.65 -11.52
C ASP A 89 6.78 -13.02 -12.74
N ASN A 90 6.17 -12.02 -13.39
CA ASN A 90 6.76 -11.38 -14.57
C ASN A 90 7.60 -10.15 -14.19
N HIS A 91 8.87 -10.36 -13.86
CA HIS A 91 9.79 -9.27 -13.51
C HIS A 91 10.07 -8.29 -14.65
N GLU A 92 9.94 -8.71 -15.91
CA GLU A 92 10.17 -7.86 -17.09
C GLU A 92 8.90 -7.13 -17.57
N GLY A 93 7.73 -7.48 -17.02
CA GLY A 93 6.44 -6.88 -17.36
C GLY A 93 6.45 -5.35 -17.49
N PRO A 94 7.11 -4.60 -16.58
CA PRO A 94 7.14 -3.13 -16.67
C PRO A 94 7.87 -2.59 -17.91
N LEU A 95 8.75 -3.37 -18.54
CA LEU A 95 9.43 -2.98 -19.79
C LEU A 95 8.55 -3.16 -21.04
N THR A 96 7.41 -3.86 -20.90
CA THR A 96 6.51 -4.13 -22.01
C THR A 96 5.45 -3.04 -22.10
N GLU A 97 5.36 -2.37 -23.25
CA GLU A 97 4.35 -1.33 -23.48
C GLU A 97 2.95 -1.95 -23.59
N PRO A 98 1.98 -1.55 -22.75
CA PRO A 98 0.60 -2.01 -22.82
C PRO A 98 0.00 -1.72 -24.20
N GLN A 99 -0.57 -2.74 -24.83
CA GLN A 99 -1.23 -2.63 -26.13
C GLN A 99 -2.75 -2.56 -25.95
N GLY A 100 -3.41 -1.65 -26.66
CA GLY A 100 -4.87 -1.49 -26.66
C GLY A 100 -5.34 -0.09 -26.31
N GLU A 101 -6.64 0.12 -26.41
CA GLU A 101 -7.32 1.34 -25.95
C GLU A 101 -7.98 1.07 -24.60
N PHE A 102 -7.79 2.00 -23.67
CA PHE A 102 -8.19 1.85 -22.28
C PHE A 102 -8.87 3.12 -21.77
N ASP A 103 -9.95 2.95 -21.00
CA ASP A 103 -10.46 4.02 -20.13
C ASP A 103 -9.56 4.13 -18.90
N LEU A 104 -8.96 5.31 -18.71
CA LEU A 104 -7.95 5.52 -17.67
C LEU A 104 -8.47 6.35 -16.51
N TYR A 105 -8.24 5.84 -15.31
CA TYR A 105 -8.57 6.47 -14.03
C TYR A 105 -7.32 7.13 -13.45
N ALA A 106 -7.22 8.44 -13.67
CA ALA A 106 -6.12 9.27 -13.20
C ALA A 106 -6.54 10.12 -11.99
N SER A 107 -5.67 10.19 -11.00
CA SER A 107 -5.87 11.02 -9.80
C SER A 107 -4.84 12.15 -9.78
N ALA A 108 -5.22 13.30 -10.36
CA ALA A 108 -4.33 14.48 -10.46
C ALA A 108 -3.87 15.01 -9.09
N GLY A 109 -4.64 14.75 -8.03
CA GLY A 109 -4.33 15.12 -6.65
C GLY A 109 -3.33 14.20 -5.94
N ALA A 110 -2.95 13.06 -6.56
CA ALA A 110 -2.04 12.10 -5.97
C ALA A 110 -0.71 12.77 -5.60
N CYS A 111 -0.32 12.69 -4.32
CA CYS A 111 0.83 13.41 -3.81
C CYS A 111 1.56 12.65 -2.70
N ARG A 112 2.89 12.82 -2.71
CA ARG A 112 3.73 12.52 -1.56
C ARG A 112 3.43 13.58 -0.52
N THR A 113 3.36 13.17 0.73
CA THR A 113 3.20 14.11 1.83
C THR A 113 4.02 13.63 3.02
N ASP A 114 4.43 14.56 3.87
CA ASP A 114 5.03 14.23 5.15
C ASP A 114 3.92 13.72 6.09
N VAL A 115 3.34 12.56 5.76
CA VAL A 115 2.36 11.89 6.62
C VAL A 115 3.09 11.58 7.93
N THR A 116 2.78 12.36 8.96
CA THR A 116 3.03 11.95 10.33
C THR A 116 1.92 11.00 10.80
N VAL A 117 2.15 10.28 11.88
CA VAL A 117 1.11 9.45 12.50
C VAL A 117 -0.15 10.28 12.81
N ALA A 118 0.00 11.55 13.18
CA ALA A 118 -1.14 12.44 13.41
C ALA A 118 -1.97 12.69 12.14
N VAL A 119 -1.30 12.92 11.00
CA VAL A 119 -1.97 13.10 9.69
C VAL A 119 -2.64 11.79 9.25
N ALA A 120 -1.95 10.66 9.37
CA ALA A 120 -2.54 9.34 9.08
C ALA A 120 -3.82 9.14 9.89
N MET A 121 -3.77 9.40 11.20
CA MET A 121 -4.93 9.28 12.09
C MET A 121 -6.08 10.22 11.72
N GLN A 122 -5.81 11.42 11.20
CA GLN A 122 -6.85 12.32 10.70
C GLN A 122 -7.59 11.71 9.50
N HIS A 123 -6.85 11.15 8.54
CA HIS A 123 -7.43 10.47 7.36
C HIS A 123 -8.24 9.25 7.77
N LEU A 124 -7.72 8.41 8.66
CA LEU A 124 -8.42 7.22 9.14
C LEU A 124 -9.70 7.56 9.89
N LYS A 125 -9.71 8.61 10.72
CA LYS A 125 -10.92 9.12 11.38
C LYS A 125 -11.96 9.62 10.38
N ALA A 126 -11.51 10.17 9.26
CA ALA A 126 -12.35 10.57 8.14
C ALA A 126 -12.76 9.40 7.21
N LYS A 127 -12.42 8.15 7.58
CA LYS A 127 -12.63 6.93 6.78
C LYS A 127 -12.02 7.02 5.38
N LYS A 128 -10.85 7.67 5.28
CA LYS A 128 -10.06 7.75 4.06
C LYS A 128 -8.82 6.87 4.21
N PRO A 129 -8.56 5.92 3.30
CA PRO A 129 -7.34 5.13 3.35
C PRO A 129 -6.12 6.04 3.08
N VAL A 130 -4.98 5.68 3.66
CA VAL A 130 -3.73 6.44 3.56
C VAL A 130 -2.57 5.49 3.25
N GLY A 131 -1.74 5.86 2.28
CA GLY A 131 -0.53 5.13 1.96
C GLY A 131 0.57 5.42 2.98
N LEU A 132 1.21 4.37 3.49
CA LEU A 132 2.27 4.44 4.50
C LEU A 132 3.47 3.67 4.00
N VAL A 133 4.64 4.30 3.96
CA VAL A 133 5.92 3.62 3.76
C VAL A 133 6.56 3.43 5.12
N ILE A 134 6.74 2.17 5.51
CA ILE A 134 7.31 1.79 6.79
C ILE A 134 8.64 1.06 6.59
N GLN A 135 9.55 1.20 7.55
CA GLN A 135 10.71 0.33 7.64
C GLN A 135 10.29 -1.07 8.11
N VAL A 136 10.89 -2.10 7.52
CA VAL A 136 10.56 -3.49 7.84
C VAL A 136 11.25 -3.90 9.14
N CYS A 137 10.48 -4.50 10.06
CA CYS A 137 11.01 -5.20 11.23
C CYS A 137 10.68 -6.70 11.17
N GLN A 138 11.38 -7.52 11.95
CA GLN A 138 11.18 -8.97 11.92
C GLN A 138 9.75 -9.37 12.31
N ALA A 139 9.12 -8.69 13.27
CA ALA A 139 7.71 -8.93 13.62
C ALA A 139 6.71 -8.62 12.50
N LEU A 140 7.05 -7.80 11.50
CA LEU A 140 6.19 -7.55 10.33
C LEU A 140 6.03 -8.81 9.47
N MET A 141 7.05 -9.68 9.46
CA MET A 141 7.06 -10.91 8.66
C MET A 141 6.05 -11.95 9.12
N SER A 142 5.63 -11.91 10.39
CA SER A 142 4.67 -12.86 10.96
C SER A 142 3.86 -12.23 12.09
N PRO A 143 2.79 -11.49 11.76
CA PRO A 143 1.90 -10.92 12.76
C PRO A 143 1.26 -12.02 13.62
N LEU A 144 1.34 -11.88 14.95
CA LEU A 144 0.73 -12.85 15.86
C LEU A 144 -0.72 -12.48 16.14
N ASN A 145 -1.66 -13.35 15.75
CA ASN A 145 -3.10 -13.11 15.92
C ASN A 145 -3.54 -11.77 15.32
N GLY A 146 -2.98 -11.40 14.15
CA GLY A 146 -3.29 -10.14 13.47
C GLY A 146 -2.69 -8.91 14.12
N VAL A 147 -1.69 -9.04 15.00
CA VAL A 147 -0.98 -7.90 15.60
C VAL A 147 0.51 -8.02 15.32
N VAL A 148 1.10 -6.98 14.75
CA VAL A 148 2.55 -6.85 14.65
C VAL A 148 3.05 -6.34 15.99
N LYS A 149 3.83 -7.17 16.68
CA LYS A 149 4.40 -6.80 17.97
C LYS A 149 5.52 -5.79 17.79
N PHE A 150 5.76 -4.99 18.83
CA PHE A 150 6.99 -4.22 18.90
C PHE A 150 8.19 -5.15 18.78
N ASP A 151 9.12 -4.75 17.93
CA ASP A 151 10.36 -5.46 17.67
C ASP A 151 11.47 -4.43 17.44
N SER A 152 12.50 -4.49 18.28
CA SER A 152 13.66 -3.61 18.16
C SER A 152 14.55 -3.98 16.96
N PHE A 153 14.35 -5.15 16.36
CA PHE A 153 15.09 -5.57 15.18
C PHE A 153 14.45 -5.02 13.90
N VAL A 154 14.77 -3.75 13.63
CA VAL A 154 14.43 -3.05 12.39
C VAL A 154 15.52 -3.31 11.36
N LEU A 155 15.14 -3.74 10.16
CA LEU A 155 16.06 -4.03 9.07
C LEU A 155 16.56 -2.71 8.44
N PRO A 156 17.88 -2.46 8.42
CA PRO A 156 18.43 -1.26 7.78
C PRO A 156 18.08 -1.20 6.29
N ASP A 157 17.63 -0.03 5.82
CA ASP A 157 17.37 0.27 4.41
C ASP A 157 16.38 -0.66 3.68
N VAL A 158 15.53 -1.38 4.44
CA VAL A 158 14.44 -2.19 3.89
C VAL A 158 13.12 -1.50 4.20
N TYR A 159 12.46 -1.00 3.15
CA TYR A 159 11.18 -0.28 3.24
C TYR A 159 10.06 -1.04 2.57
N HIS A 160 8.84 -0.84 3.04
CA HIS A 160 7.66 -1.51 2.52
C HIS A 160 6.44 -0.58 2.57
N ALA A 161 5.63 -0.58 1.50
CA ALA A 161 4.42 0.22 1.43
C ALA A 161 3.20 -0.60 1.85
N VAL A 162 2.38 -0.04 2.74
CA VAL A 162 1.11 -0.60 3.22
C VAL A 162 0.04 0.49 3.21
N ILE A 163 -1.24 0.12 3.42
CA ILE A 163 -2.35 1.08 3.49
C ILE A 163 -2.97 1.06 4.88
N GLY A 164 -3.10 2.22 5.52
CA GLY A 164 -3.91 2.37 6.73
C GLY A 164 -5.41 2.35 6.40
N VAL A 165 -6.20 1.51 7.07
CA VAL A 165 -7.62 1.26 6.77
C VAL A 165 -8.54 1.18 8.00
N GLY A 166 -8.03 1.47 9.19
CA GLY A 166 -8.83 1.38 10.41
C GLY A 166 -8.09 1.81 11.66
N ILE A 167 -8.85 1.94 12.74
CA ILE A 167 -8.39 2.32 14.08
C ILE A 167 -8.97 1.35 15.10
N GLY A 168 -8.13 0.89 16.01
CA GLY A 168 -8.50 0.05 17.13
C GLY A 168 -7.84 0.54 18.42
N VAL A 169 -8.32 0.03 19.56
CA VAL A 169 -7.76 0.35 20.88
C VAL A 169 -7.52 -0.94 21.65
N HIS A 170 -6.33 -1.12 22.22
CA HIS A 170 -6.04 -2.26 23.06
C HIS A 170 -6.84 -2.18 24.38
N ALA A 171 -7.73 -3.15 24.61
CA ALA A 171 -8.70 -3.09 25.71
C ALA A 171 -8.08 -3.02 27.11
N GLY A 172 -6.86 -3.53 27.29
CA GLY A 172 -6.18 -3.55 28.59
C GLY A 172 -5.27 -2.35 28.86
N THR A 173 -4.74 -1.71 27.82
CA THR A 173 -3.73 -0.63 27.94
C THR A 173 -4.24 0.72 27.45
N GLY A 174 -5.32 0.75 26.69
CA GLY A 174 -5.80 1.96 26.01
C GLY A 174 -4.94 2.39 24.81
N GLU A 175 -3.90 1.61 24.45
CA GLU A 175 -3.02 1.97 23.34
C GLU A 175 -3.77 1.89 22.01
N VAL A 176 -3.70 2.97 21.22
CA VAL A 176 -4.33 3.06 19.91
C VAL A 176 -3.51 2.28 18.89
N HIS A 177 -4.19 1.64 17.96
CA HIS A 177 -3.61 0.86 16.87
C HIS A 177 -4.22 1.26 15.53
N VAL A 178 -3.43 1.19 14.47
CA VAL A 178 -3.85 1.34 13.07
C VAL A 178 -3.98 -0.05 12.45
N LEU A 179 -5.10 -0.32 11.79
CA LEU A 179 -5.23 -1.50 10.92
C LEU A 179 -4.54 -1.18 9.61
N VAL A 180 -3.55 -1.98 9.24
CA VAL A 180 -2.89 -1.89 7.93
C VAL A 180 -3.26 -3.05 7.04
N ARG A 181 -3.46 -2.75 5.76
CA ARG A 181 -3.56 -3.70 4.65
C ARG A 181 -2.20 -3.84 3.99
N ASN A 182 -1.77 -5.08 3.80
CA ASN A 182 -0.51 -5.41 3.14
C ASN A 182 -0.77 -5.95 1.71
N SER A 183 0.31 -6.07 0.93
CA SER A 183 0.34 -6.63 -0.43
C SER A 183 1.03 -8.00 -0.48
N TRP A 184 0.94 -8.80 0.59
CA TRP A 184 1.51 -10.16 0.69
C TRP A 184 0.43 -11.26 0.73
N GLY A 185 -0.72 -10.97 0.10
CA GLY A 185 -1.85 -11.90 0.02
C GLY A 185 -2.64 -12.04 1.32
N THR A 186 -3.73 -12.79 1.24
CA THR A 186 -4.70 -12.95 2.33
C THR A 186 -4.20 -13.82 3.48
N SER A 187 -3.13 -14.59 3.27
CA SER A 187 -2.51 -15.43 4.30
C SER A 187 -1.64 -14.64 5.28
N TRP A 188 -1.22 -13.42 4.94
CA TRP A 188 -0.47 -12.57 5.85
C TRP A 188 -1.40 -11.95 6.90
N GLY A 189 -1.04 -12.09 8.18
CA GLY A 189 -1.85 -11.58 9.29
C GLY A 189 -3.24 -12.22 9.34
N VAL A 190 -4.28 -11.39 9.36
CA VAL A 190 -5.69 -11.81 9.29
C VAL A 190 -6.27 -11.26 7.99
N ALA A 191 -6.48 -12.13 7.00
CA ALA A 191 -7.00 -11.76 5.68
C ALA A 191 -6.18 -10.64 4.99
N GLY A 192 -4.85 -10.66 5.13
CA GLY A 192 -3.95 -9.65 4.57
C GLY A 192 -3.83 -8.36 5.39
N HIS A 193 -4.32 -8.37 6.63
CA HIS A 193 -4.33 -7.21 7.52
C HIS A 193 -3.69 -7.51 8.87
N ALA A 194 -3.11 -6.48 9.49
CA ALA A 194 -2.62 -6.54 10.85
C ALA A 194 -2.71 -5.19 11.56
N TRP A 195 -2.76 -5.23 12.88
CA TRP A 195 -2.71 -4.06 13.74
C TRP A 195 -1.27 -3.67 14.04
N LEU A 196 -0.94 -2.40 13.82
CA LEU A 196 0.27 -1.75 14.31
C LEU A 196 -0.11 -0.80 15.44
N SER A 197 0.59 -0.86 16.58
CA SER A 197 0.38 0.16 17.61
C SER A 197 0.88 1.52 17.13
N LEU A 198 0.31 2.62 17.62
CA LEU A 198 0.77 3.96 17.25
C LEU A 198 2.24 4.16 17.58
N SER A 199 2.68 3.68 18.74
CA SER A 199 4.09 3.75 19.18
C SER A 199 5.03 3.04 18.20
N LEU A 200 4.63 1.88 17.68
CA LEU A 200 5.41 1.16 16.68
C LEU A 200 5.40 1.89 15.34
N LEU A 201 4.23 2.40 14.92
CA LEU A 201 4.12 3.15 13.67
C LEU A 201 4.97 4.43 13.69
N GLU A 202 5.04 5.14 14.82
CA GLU A 202 5.91 6.31 14.99
C GLU A 202 7.40 5.99 14.78
N ILE A 203 7.83 4.77 15.12
CA ILE A 203 9.21 4.32 14.94
C ILE A 203 9.49 3.90 13.50
N LEU A 204 8.54 3.23 12.86
CA LEU A 204 8.75 2.63 11.54
C LEU A 204 8.38 3.55 10.37
N LEU A 205 7.51 4.55 10.56
CA LEU A 205 7.00 5.38 9.47
C LEU A 205 8.12 6.26 8.89
N ILE A 206 8.34 6.12 7.59
CA ILE A 206 9.35 6.87 6.84
C ILE A 206 8.70 8.04 6.10
N GLU A 207 7.62 7.75 5.36
CA GLU A 207 6.86 8.72 4.59
C GLU A 207 5.45 8.19 4.32
N GLY A 208 4.58 9.02 3.77
CA GLY A 208 3.28 8.57 3.30
C GLY A 208 2.80 9.31 2.06
N PHE A 209 1.67 8.88 1.55
CA PHE A 209 1.12 9.39 0.31
C PHE A 209 -0.39 9.29 0.30
N LEU A 210 -0.99 10.19 -0.46
CA LEU A 210 -2.43 10.35 -0.61
C LEU A 210 -2.76 10.31 -2.09
N ILE A 211 -3.89 9.69 -2.42
CA ILE A 211 -4.49 9.68 -3.75
C ILE A 211 -5.81 10.42 -3.70
#